data_AF-A0A3B8Q1G8-F1
#
_entry.id   AF-A0A3B8Q1G8-F1
#
_cell.length_a   1.000
_cell.length_b   1.000
_cell.length_c   1.000
_cell.angle_alpha   90.00
_cell.angle_beta   90.00
_cell.angle_gamma   90.00
#
_symmetry.space_group_name_H-M   'P 1'
#
loop_
_entity.id
_entity.type
_entity.pdbx_description
1 polymer ?
#
loop_
_entity_poly.entity_id
_entity_poly.type
_entity_poly.pdbx_seq_one_letter_code
_entity_poly.pdbx_strand_id
1 'polypeptide(L)'
;QVVTFNGRGFDVPFLYLRSAVLNVPITRKDWLGYRFQTDPHCDLAEQFTFYNVSGREGAARKFNLDFYCKAFGIPSPKAEGVSGLDVNDLLANRRYREIAEYCLRDVHATVQLYQVWRDRLAGIK
;
A
#
# COMPACT_ATOMS: atom_id res chain seq x y z
N GLN A 1 -14.66 3.33 3.49
CA GLN A 1 -13.59 2.53 2.87
C GLN A 1 -12.24 3.25 2.91
N VAL A 2 -11.14 2.53 3.12
CA VAL A 2 -9.74 2.94 2.89
C VAL A 2 -9.10 1.98 1.89
N VAL A 3 -8.21 2.47 1.04
CA VAL A 3 -7.49 1.65 0.05
C VAL A 3 -6.00 1.85 0.27
N THR A 4 -5.24 0.76 0.29
CA THR A 4 -3.78 0.78 0.48
C THR A 4 -3.09 -0.18 -0.48
N PHE A 5 -1.77 -0.06 -0.61
CA PHE A 5 -0.94 -1.11 -1.17
C PHE A 5 -0.07 -1.68 -0.06
N ASN A 6 -0.37 -2.90 0.40
CA ASN A 6 0.29 -3.57 1.52
C ASN A 6 0.04 -2.92 2.91
N GLY A 7 -1.07 -2.20 3.08
CA GLY A 7 -1.41 -1.56 4.35
C GLY A 7 -1.69 -2.52 5.49
N ARG A 8 -2.20 -3.73 5.22
CA ARG A 8 -2.36 -4.78 6.25
C ARG A 8 -1.02 -5.37 6.67
N GLY A 9 -0.03 -5.36 5.78
CA GLY A 9 1.32 -5.87 6.04
C GLY A 9 2.27 -4.85 6.65
N PHE A 10 1.93 -3.55 6.63
CA PHE A 10 2.83 -2.50 7.13
C PHE A 10 2.09 -1.30 7.73
N ASP A 11 1.39 -0.51 6.92
CA ASP A 11 0.91 0.83 7.30
C ASP A 11 -0.02 0.82 8.52
N VAL A 12 -1.05 -0.03 8.50
CA VAL A 12 -2.06 -0.08 9.58
C VAL A 12 -1.47 -0.64 10.87
N PRO A 13 -0.74 -1.79 10.87
CA PRO A 13 -0.04 -2.25 12.07
C PRO A 13 0.95 -1.22 12.64
N PHE A 14 1.70 -0.54 11.77
CA PHE A 14 2.64 0.50 12.20
C PHE A 14 1.91 1.67 12.87
N LEU A 15 0.85 2.19 12.26
CA LEU A 15 0.05 3.28 12.84
C LEU A 15 -0.59 2.89 14.17
N TYR A 16 -1.12 1.67 14.30
CA TYR A 16 -1.71 1.20 15.57
C TYR A 16 -0.67 1.10 16.68
N LEU A 17 0.48 0.47 16.41
CA LEU A 17 1.56 0.34 17.39
C LEU A 17 2.16 1.70 17.74
N ARG A 18 2.37 2.58 16.76
CA ARG A 18 2.89 3.92 17.01
C ARG A 18 1.91 4.77 17.82
N SER A 19 0.60 4.64 17.57
CA SER A 19 -0.44 5.29 18.36
C SER A 19 -0.43 4.80 19.81
N ALA A 20 -0.28 3.49 20.03
CA ALA A 20 -0.16 2.92 21.37
C ALA A 20 1.08 3.45 22.12
N VAL A 21 2.25 3.52 21.46
CA VAL A 21 3.48 4.10 22.03
C VAL A 21 3.29 5.57 22.42
N LEU A 22 2.58 6.34 21.60
CA LEU A 22 2.36 7.77 21.82
C LEU A 22 1.12 8.08 22.66
N ASN A 23 0.39 7.07 23.14
CA ASN A 23 -0.89 7.20 23.83
C ASN A 23 -1.93 8.04 23.06
N VAL A 24 -1.96 7.89 21.74
CA VAL A 24 -2.93 8.53 20.84
C VAL A 24 -4.12 7.58 20.61
N PRO A 25 -5.38 8.02 20.83
CA PRO A 25 -6.55 7.16 20.61
C PRO A 25 -6.71 6.71 19.15
N ILE A 26 -6.88 5.40 18.94
CA ILE A 26 -7.16 4.81 17.62
C ILE A 26 -8.67 4.89 17.36
N THR A 27 -9.07 5.68 16.36
CA THR A 27 -10.47 5.89 15.98
C THR A 27 -10.99 4.86 14.99
N ARG A 28 -10.13 4.30 14.13
CA ARG A 28 -10.45 3.26 13.15
C ARG A 28 -9.81 1.95 13.56
N LYS A 29 -10.59 1.07 14.19
CA LYS A 29 -10.14 -0.23 14.74
C LYS A 29 -10.46 -1.41 13.81
N ASP A 30 -11.16 -1.13 12.72
CA ASP A 30 -11.77 -2.07 11.78
C ASP A 30 -10.90 -2.35 10.54
N TRP A 31 -9.79 -1.63 10.35
CA TRP A 31 -8.91 -1.78 9.17
C TRP A 31 -8.09 -3.07 9.14
N LEU A 32 -7.91 -3.73 10.28
CA LEU A 32 -7.36 -5.09 10.37
C LEU A 32 -8.46 -6.15 10.60
N GLY A 33 -9.73 -5.80 10.34
CA GLY A 33 -10.85 -6.73 10.39
C GLY A 33 -10.75 -7.84 9.35
N TYR A 34 -11.87 -8.53 9.08
CA TYR A 34 -11.90 -9.73 8.24
C TYR A 34 -11.12 -9.56 6.93
N ARG A 35 -10.12 -10.43 6.73
CA ARG A 35 -9.05 -10.25 5.74
C ARG A 35 -9.55 -10.23 4.29
N PHE A 36 -10.54 -11.06 3.99
CA PHE A 36 -11.05 -11.24 2.64
C PHE A 36 -12.13 -10.22 2.23
N GLN A 37 -12.44 -9.27 3.12
CA GLN A 37 -13.34 -8.15 2.80
C GLN A 37 -12.54 -6.98 2.23
N THR A 38 -13.15 -6.29 1.26
CA THR A 38 -12.61 -5.07 0.63
C THR A 38 -13.16 -3.78 1.25
N ASP A 39 -14.14 -3.88 2.14
CA ASP A 39 -14.59 -2.80 3.02
C ASP A 39 -14.60 -3.31 4.47
N PRO A 40 -14.09 -2.54 5.45
CA PRO A 40 -13.70 -1.13 5.39
C PRO A 40 -12.34 -0.85 4.74
N HIS A 41 -11.53 -1.87 4.46
CA HIS A 41 -10.16 -1.75 3.96
C HIS A 41 -9.88 -2.66 2.77
N CYS A 42 -9.60 -2.08 1.60
CA CYS A 42 -9.12 -2.79 0.42
C CYS A 42 -7.59 -2.70 0.34
N ASP A 43 -6.89 -3.77 0.70
CA ASP A 43 -5.44 -3.87 0.50
C ASP A 43 -5.15 -4.48 -0.87
N LEU A 44 -4.67 -3.64 -1.80
CA LEU A 44 -4.39 -4.04 -3.18
C LEU A 44 -3.31 -5.11 -3.30
N ALA A 45 -2.36 -5.18 -2.36
CA ALA A 45 -1.35 -6.23 -2.39
C ALA A 45 -1.97 -7.60 -2.11
N GLU A 46 -2.99 -7.66 -1.25
CA GLU A 46 -3.77 -8.88 -1.04
C GLU A 46 -4.67 -9.19 -2.23
N GLN A 47 -5.30 -8.17 -2.81
CA GLN A 47 -6.16 -8.34 -3.99
C GLN A 47 -5.39 -8.90 -5.19
N PHE A 48 -4.23 -8.33 -5.53
CA PHE A 48 -3.42 -8.78 -6.67
C PHE A 48 -2.66 -10.08 -6.43
N THR A 49 -2.60 -10.56 -5.19
CA THR A 49 -2.06 -11.89 -4.87
C THR A 49 -3.15 -12.93 -4.68
N PHE A 50 -4.42 -12.55 -4.86
CA PHE A 50 -5.62 -13.34 -4.61
C PHE A 50 -5.64 -13.94 -3.21
N TYR A 51 -5.21 -13.13 -2.26
CA TYR A 51 -5.03 -13.47 -0.85
C TYR A 51 -3.96 -14.56 -0.65
N ASN A 52 -3.16 -14.41 0.40
CA ASN A 52 -1.98 -15.22 0.60
C ASN A 52 -2.37 -16.66 1.04
N VAL A 53 -2.66 -17.58 0.10
CA VAL A 53 -3.32 -18.87 0.35
C VAL A 53 -2.51 -19.85 1.24
N SER A 54 -1.20 -19.66 1.42
CA SER A 54 -0.37 -20.69 2.08
C SER A 54 0.63 -20.19 3.13
N GLY A 55 0.61 -18.91 3.51
CA GLY A 55 1.52 -18.38 4.53
C GLY A 55 3.01 -18.32 4.12
N ARG A 56 3.35 -18.67 2.87
CA ARG A 56 4.67 -18.42 2.26
C ARG A 56 4.57 -17.58 1.00
N GLU A 57 3.64 -17.90 0.10
CA GLU A 57 3.29 -17.12 -1.09
C GLU A 57 1.79 -17.28 -1.40
N GLY A 58 1.15 -16.26 -1.99
CA GLY A 58 -0.27 -16.32 -2.31
C GLY A 58 -0.56 -17.24 -3.49
N ALA A 59 -1.76 -17.16 -4.07
CA ALA A 59 -1.98 -17.81 -5.38
C ALA A 59 -1.04 -17.22 -6.44
N ALA A 60 -0.60 -15.97 -6.21
CA ALA A 60 0.50 -15.35 -6.92
C ALA A 60 1.56 -14.84 -5.93
N ARG A 61 2.82 -14.81 -6.41
CA ARG A 61 3.93 -14.14 -5.75
C ARG A 61 3.57 -12.67 -5.51
N LYS A 62 3.91 -12.16 -4.32
CA LYS A 62 3.76 -10.74 -4.01
C LYS A 62 4.85 -9.93 -4.70
N PHE A 63 4.44 -8.94 -5.50
CA PHE A 63 5.33 -7.96 -6.10
C PHE A 63 5.17 -6.58 -5.45
N ASN A 64 6.11 -5.68 -5.72
CA ASN A 64 6.07 -4.31 -5.21
C ASN A 64 5.16 -3.41 -6.08
N LEU A 65 4.89 -2.21 -5.59
CA LEU A 65 4.03 -1.23 -6.27
C LEU A 65 4.52 -0.92 -7.69
N ASP A 66 5.84 -0.71 -7.85
CA ASP A 66 6.50 -0.43 -9.13
C ASP A 66 6.23 -1.52 -10.19
N PHE A 67 6.30 -2.79 -9.80
CA PHE A 67 6.04 -3.92 -10.69
C PHE A 67 4.60 -3.88 -11.22
N TYR A 68 3.61 -3.71 -10.33
CA TYR A 68 2.21 -3.66 -10.76
C TYR A 68 1.94 -2.43 -11.63
N CYS A 69 2.50 -1.26 -11.29
CA CYS A 69 2.38 -0.07 -12.12
C CYS A 69 2.90 -0.34 -13.54
N LYS A 70 4.13 -0.88 -13.68
CA LYS A 70 4.71 -1.22 -14.98
C LYS A 70 3.87 -2.25 -15.73
N ALA A 71 3.40 -3.30 -15.06
CA ALA A 71 2.59 -4.36 -15.69
C ALA A 71 1.27 -3.83 -16.24
N PHE A 72 0.66 -2.83 -15.60
CA PHE A 72 -0.59 -2.22 -16.03
C PHE A 72 -0.41 -0.93 -16.84
N GLY A 73 0.82 -0.56 -17.21
CA GLY A 73 1.10 0.65 -17.99
C GLY A 73 0.89 1.97 -17.24
N ILE A 74 0.91 1.94 -15.91
CA ILE A 74 0.79 3.11 -15.03
C ILE A 74 2.18 3.72 -14.80
N PRO A 75 2.34 5.05 -14.84
CA PRO A 75 3.61 5.70 -14.49
C PRO A 75 4.11 5.25 -13.12
N SER A 76 5.34 4.74 -13.09
CA SER A 76 5.92 4.24 -11.85
C SER A 76 6.32 5.39 -10.92
N PRO A 77 6.04 5.29 -9.60
CA PRO A 77 6.51 6.28 -8.62
C PRO A 77 8.04 6.33 -8.51
N LYS A 78 8.74 5.27 -8.95
CA LYS A 78 10.21 5.18 -8.99
C LYS A 78 10.86 5.81 -10.23
N ALA A 79 10.07 6.26 -11.21
CA ALA A 79 10.62 6.85 -12.44
C ALA A 79 11.46 8.11 -12.16
N GLU A 80 11.23 8.77 -11.03
CA GLU A 80 11.94 9.99 -10.60
C GLU A 80 13.10 9.71 -9.62
N GLY A 81 13.52 8.45 -9.47
CA GLY A 81 14.79 8.09 -8.80
C GLY A 81 14.77 8.02 -7.27
N VAL A 82 13.70 8.50 -6.60
CA VAL A 82 13.56 8.37 -5.14
C VAL A 82 12.86 7.06 -4.77
N SER A 83 13.45 6.32 -3.84
CA SER A 83 12.91 5.08 -3.29
C SER A 83 12.80 5.13 -1.75
N GLY A 84 12.11 4.14 -1.17
CA GLY A 84 12.00 4.01 0.29
C GLY A 84 13.35 3.88 1.01
N LEU A 85 14.43 3.47 0.33
CA LEU A 85 15.77 3.40 0.91
C LEU A 85 16.39 4.79 1.12
N ASP A 86 15.99 5.76 0.31
CA ASP A 86 16.56 7.11 0.31
C ASP A 86 15.90 8.01 1.38
N VAL A 87 14.77 7.59 1.95
CA VAL A 87 13.96 8.42 2.87
C VAL A 87 14.75 8.86 4.10
N ASN A 88 15.59 7.99 4.68
CA ASN A 88 16.40 8.34 5.84
C ASN A 88 17.43 9.43 5.52
N ASP A 89 18.11 9.30 4.39
CA ASP A 89 19.13 10.26 3.95
C ASP A 89 18.48 11.58 3.56
N LEU A 90 17.37 11.56 2.84
CA LEU A 90 16.59 12.76 2.52
C LEU A 90 16.13 13.48 3.79
N LEU A 91 15.68 12.73 4.80
CA LEU A 91 15.23 13.29 6.08
C LEU A 91 16.39 13.95 6.84
N ALA A 92 17.53 13.27 6.93
CA ALA A 92 18.74 13.78 7.57
C ALA A 92 19.24 15.07 6.90
N ASN A 93 19.12 15.15 5.57
CA ASN A 93 19.46 16.33 4.77
C ASN A 93 18.33 17.37 4.67
N ARG A 94 17.22 17.21 5.42
CA ARG A 94 16.06 18.12 5.44
C ARG A 94 15.41 18.33 4.07
N ARG A 95 15.53 17.36 3.16
CA ARG A 95 14.95 17.36 1.81
C ARG A 95 13.48 16.93 1.84
N TYR A 96 12.66 17.62 2.63
CA TYR A 96 11.27 17.23 2.92
C TYR A 96 10.36 17.29 1.68
N ARG A 97 10.62 18.22 0.76
CA ARG A 97 9.86 18.38 -0.49
C ARG A 97 9.86 17.09 -1.30
N GLU A 98 11.03 16.48 -1.43
CA GLU A 98 11.22 15.27 -2.24
C GLU A 98 10.58 14.04 -1.60
N ILE A 99 10.63 13.95 -0.26
CA ILE A 99 9.90 12.91 0.48
C ILE A 99 8.40 13.07 0.24
N ALA A 100 7.87 14.30 0.32
CA ALA A 100 6.46 14.56 0.10
C ALA A 100 6.02 14.25 -1.34
N GLU A 101 6.83 14.61 -2.33
CA GLU A 101 6.59 14.29 -3.74
C GLU A 101 6.63 12.77 -3.98
N TYR A 102 7.59 12.06 -3.39
CA TYR A 102 7.65 10.60 -3.43
C TYR A 102 6.38 9.95 -2.84
N CYS A 103 5.96 10.36 -1.65
CA CYS A 103 4.73 9.86 -1.04
C CYS A 103 3.49 10.16 -1.90
N LEU A 104 3.42 11.35 -2.50
CA LEU A 104 2.30 11.73 -3.37
C LEU A 104 2.24 10.86 -4.64
N ARG A 105 3.39 10.54 -5.24
CA ARG A 105 3.46 9.61 -6.38
C ARG A 105 2.97 8.21 -6.01
N ASP A 106 3.34 7.69 -4.84
CA ASP A 106 2.86 6.39 -4.34
C ASP A 106 1.32 6.39 -4.16
N VAL A 107 0.74 7.50 -3.69
CA VAL A 107 -0.72 7.66 -3.59
C VAL A 107 -1.37 7.66 -4.98
N HIS A 108 -0.85 8.43 -5.94
CA HIS A 108 -1.38 8.45 -7.31
C HIS A 108 -1.32 7.08 -7.98
N ALA A 109 -0.21 6.35 -7.81
CA ALA A 109 -0.04 4.99 -8.30
C ALA A 109 -1.08 4.03 -7.68
N THR A 110 -1.26 4.11 -6.36
CA THR A 110 -2.24 3.30 -5.62
C THR A 110 -3.67 3.55 -6.09
N VAL A 111 -4.04 4.81 -6.35
CA VAL A 111 -5.38 5.17 -6.88
C VAL A 111 -5.59 4.58 -8.27
N GLN A 112 -4.62 4.68 -9.17
CA GLN A 112 -4.73 4.11 -10.52
C GLN A 112 -4.83 2.59 -10.49
N LEU A 113 -4.04 1.93 -9.64
CA LEU A 113 -4.14 0.48 -9.45
C LEU A 113 -5.48 0.05 -8.86
N TYR A 114 -6.04 0.83 -7.93
CA TYR A 114 -7.36 0.57 -7.41
C TYR A 114 -8.44 0.64 -8.49
N GLN A 115 -8.36 1.61 -9.41
CA GLN A 115 -9.28 1.69 -10.55
C GLN A 115 -9.16 0.45 -11.44
N VAL A 116 -7.93 0.01 -11.76
CA VAL A 116 -7.71 -1.23 -12.52
C VAL A 116 -8.34 -2.43 -11.83
N TRP A 117 -8.08 -2.62 -10.53
CA TRP A 117 -8.65 -3.72 -9.77
C TRP A 117 -10.18 -3.66 -9.73
N ARG A 118 -10.74 -2.49 -9.42
CA ARG A 118 -12.19 -2.29 -9.32
C ARG A 118 -12.88 -2.59 -10.64
N ASP A 119 -12.36 -2.07 -11.74
CA ASP A 119 -13.02 -2.12 -13.04
C ASP A 119 -12.84 -3.47 -13.74
N ARG A 120 -11.77 -4.22 -13.41
CA ARG A 120 -11.41 -5.45 -14.13
C ARG A 120 -11.40 -6.72 -13.27
N LEU A 121 -11.30 -6.63 -11.94
CA LEU A 121 -11.01 -7.78 -11.07
C LEU A 121 -11.93 -7.94 -9.85
N ALA A 122 -12.59 -6.88 -9.35
CA ALA A 122 -13.29 -6.91 -8.05
C ALA A 122 -14.46 -7.93 -7.93
N GLY A 123 -14.90 -8.54 -9.03
CA GLY A 123 -15.94 -9.57 -9.06
C GLY A 123 -15.44 -11.01 -9.20
N ILE A 124 -14.13 -11.23 -9.32
CA ILE A 124 -13.56 -12.58 -9.46
C ILE A 124 -13.72 -13.33 -8.12
N LYS A 125 -14.28 -14.55 -8.18
CA LYS A 125 -14.49 -15.47 -7.05
C LYS A 125 -13.61 -16.70 -7.19
#